data_AF-A0A7K2DYM2-F1
#
_entry.id   AF-A0A7K2DYM2-F1
#
_cell.length_a   1.000
_cell.length_b   1.000
_cell.length_c   1.000
_cell.angle_alpha   90.00
_cell.angle_beta   90.00
_cell.angle_gamma   90.00
#
_symmetry.space_group_name_H-M   'P 1'
#
loop_
_entity.id
_entity.type
_entity.pdbx_description
1 polymer ?
#
loop_
_entity_poly.entity_id
_entity_poly.type
_entity_poly.pdbx_seq_one_letter_code
_entity_poly.pdbx_strand_id
1 'polypeptide(L)'
;SVIGKHDGTGGAVTVGTVTAQLLYEIDAPGYLGPDVTTRFDTIRLTQAGSDRVRIDSVRGEPPPPTLKVATNELGGYRSEINVALTGLDVDAKAALVHDAFWRACPHDPGDYAKVTERVVRTDKTDPRTNEEAVAVWRLIVFDHDEERLGRTLSDAMNELALATIPGMFSAGSAARPRAFGVYRPATVPAEAVPQYVTFLDGERTVVDPVPVVAAPVSPVPSPAPAAGGRDWGPTVPSPLGRVVGARSGDKGGNANLGVFARSADAFQWLDGFLTTERLRELLPEAAPLRVDRHRLANIWSLNFVVHGLLGDGVAASDRQDPQAKSLGEWLRARVVAVPEIFLGS
;
A
#
# COMPACT_ATOMS: atom_id res chain seq x y z
N SER A 1 -10.71 25.56 -7.19
CA SER A 1 -9.34 25.71 -7.72
C SER A 1 -9.18 24.98 -9.05
N VAL A 2 -8.15 25.28 -9.84
CA VAL A 2 -7.79 24.52 -11.05
C VAL A 2 -6.39 23.97 -10.85
N ILE A 3 -6.25 22.65 -10.97
CA ILE A 3 -4.95 21.96 -11.00
C ILE A 3 -4.50 21.92 -12.46
N GLY A 4 -3.24 22.28 -12.69
CA GLY A 4 -2.62 22.21 -14.02
C GLY A 4 -1.12 22.01 -13.93
N LYS A 5 -0.47 21.98 -15.10
CA LYS A 5 0.99 21.87 -15.25
C LYS A 5 1.50 22.96 -16.21
N HIS A 6 2.80 23.23 -16.16
CA HIS A 6 3.44 24.14 -17.11
C HIS A 6 3.41 23.58 -18.54
N ASP A 7 3.26 24.48 -19.51
CA ASP A 7 3.30 24.17 -20.94
C ASP A 7 4.64 23.56 -21.34
N GLY A 8 4.64 22.70 -22.36
CA GLY A 8 5.85 22.09 -22.91
C GLY A 8 6.54 21.04 -22.00
N THR A 9 6.01 20.78 -20.80
CA THR A 9 6.51 19.70 -19.93
C THR A 9 5.80 18.37 -20.25
N GLY A 10 6.43 17.23 -19.93
CA GLY A 10 5.81 15.92 -20.12
C GLY A 10 4.66 15.61 -19.14
N GLY A 11 4.06 14.43 -19.29
CA GLY A 11 2.96 13.96 -18.44
C GLY A 11 1.60 14.55 -18.79
N ALA A 12 0.58 14.26 -17.96
CA ALA A 12 -0.79 14.72 -18.18
C ALA A 12 -1.53 15.05 -16.88
N VAL A 13 -2.33 16.12 -16.88
CA VAL A 13 -3.26 16.47 -15.79
C VAL A 13 -4.69 16.21 -16.27
N THR A 14 -5.21 15.05 -15.88
CA THR A 14 -6.55 14.58 -16.23
C THR A 14 -7.37 14.33 -14.98
N VAL A 15 -8.69 14.22 -15.11
CA VAL A 15 -9.55 13.80 -13.98
C VAL A 15 -8.99 12.52 -13.34
N GLY A 16 -8.55 11.54 -14.14
CA GLY A 16 -7.97 10.30 -13.62
C GLY A 16 -6.68 10.50 -12.81
N THR A 17 -5.75 11.35 -13.26
CA THR A 17 -4.49 11.57 -12.51
C THR A 17 -4.74 12.36 -11.23
N VAL A 18 -5.70 13.29 -11.23
CA VAL A 18 -6.12 14.01 -10.02
C VAL A 18 -6.87 13.10 -9.05
N THR A 19 -7.79 12.25 -9.54
CA THR A 19 -8.48 11.24 -8.71
C THR A 19 -7.47 10.30 -8.06
N ALA A 20 -6.49 9.80 -8.82
CA ALA A 20 -5.45 8.94 -8.27
C ALA A 20 -4.71 9.60 -7.09
N GLN A 21 -4.39 10.89 -7.18
CA GLN A 21 -3.75 11.60 -6.06
C GLN A 21 -4.69 11.85 -4.88
N LEU A 22 -5.96 12.18 -5.13
CA LEU A 22 -6.94 12.34 -4.07
C LEU A 22 -7.19 11.03 -3.30
N LEU A 23 -6.95 9.88 -3.91
CA LEU A 23 -7.12 8.59 -3.25
C LEU A 23 -5.86 8.07 -2.55
N TYR A 24 -4.76 8.83 -2.55
CA TYR A 24 -3.50 8.40 -1.95
C TYR A 24 -3.47 8.64 -0.44
N GLU A 25 -3.19 7.59 0.34
CA GLU A 25 -2.98 7.64 1.80
C GLU A 25 -4.17 8.19 2.63
N ILE A 26 -5.40 8.07 2.11
CA ILE A 26 -6.63 8.50 2.78
C ILE A 26 -7.32 7.37 3.57
N ASP A 27 -8.15 7.71 4.56
CA ASP A 27 -9.00 6.76 5.31
C ASP A 27 -10.48 6.98 5.00
N ALA A 28 -11.28 7.24 6.03
CA ALA A 28 -12.64 7.70 5.90
C ALA A 28 -12.70 9.02 5.10
N PRO A 29 -13.86 9.35 4.51
CA PRO A 29 -14.01 10.56 3.70
C PRO A 29 -13.67 11.88 4.42
N GLY A 30 -13.72 11.91 5.76
CA GLY A 30 -13.22 13.02 6.56
C GLY A 30 -11.70 12.93 6.70
N TYR A 31 -10.97 13.70 5.90
CA TYR A 31 -9.51 13.81 6.01
C TYR A 31 -9.15 14.83 7.09
N LEU A 32 -8.61 14.33 8.20
CA LEU A 32 -8.28 15.11 9.38
C LEU A 32 -7.02 15.96 9.13
N GLY A 33 -7.19 17.27 9.06
CA GLY A 33 -6.09 18.26 9.06
C GLY A 33 -6.06 19.07 10.36
N PRO A 34 -4.95 19.78 10.65
CA PRO A 34 -4.80 20.56 11.87
C PRO A 34 -5.80 21.72 11.99
N ASP A 35 -6.20 22.31 10.85
CA ASP A 35 -7.05 23.51 10.80
C ASP A 35 -8.46 23.23 10.28
N VAL A 36 -8.63 22.10 9.58
CA VAL A 36 -9.90 21.72 8.95
C VAL A 36 -9.95 20.21 8.75
N THR A 37 -11.11 19.62 9.00
CA THR A 37 -11.42 18.27 8.51
C THR A 37 -11.98 18.40 7.09
N THR A 38 -11.24 17.95 6.08
CA THR A 38 -11.64 18.07 4.67
C THR A 38 -12.59 16.94 4.28
N ARG A 39 -13.73 17.26 3.67
CA ARG A 39 -14.74 16.28 3.25
C ARG A 39 -14.53 15.81 1.81
N PHE A 40 -13.82 14.69 1.63
CA PHE A 40 -13.50 14.14 0.31
C PHE A 40 -14.74 13.68 -0.46
N ASP A 41 -15.81 13.33 0.23
CA ASP A 41 -17.12 12.95 -0.34
C ASP A 41 -17.91 14.13 -0.92
N THR A 42 -17.40 15.36 -0.81
CA THR A 42 -18.00 16.57 -1.39
C THR A 42 -17.29 17.07 -2.65
N ILE A 43 -16.10 16.53 -2.93
CA ILE A 43 -15.25 16.97 -4.04
C ILE A 43 -15.98 16.75 -5.38
N ARG A 44 -15.92 17.74 -6.26
CA ARG A 44 -16.28 17.59 -7.67
C ARG A 44 -15.08 17.85 -8.55
N LEU A 45 -14.87 16.97 -9.52
CA LEU A 45 -13.83 17.08 -10.55
C LEU A 45 -14.47 17.36 -11.90
N THR A 46 -13.88 18.26 -12.68
CA THR A 46 -14.28 18.51 -14.06
C THR A 46 -13.05 18.80 -14.91
N GLN A 47 -12.92 18.14 -16.06
CA GLN A 47 -11.89 18.50 -17.03
C GLN A 47 -12.20 19.91 -17.58
N ALA A 48 -11.29 20.86 -17.37
CA ALA A 48 -11.46 22.28 -17.70
C ALA A 48 -10.63 22.71 -18.92
N GLY A 49 -10.02 21.76 -19.61
CA GLY A 49 -9.13 21.96 -20.77
C GLY A 49 -8.06 20.88 -20.82
N SER A 50 -7.18 20.92 -21.84
CA SER A 50 -5.97 20.07 -21.84
C SER A 50 -5.15 20.38 -20.60
N ASP A 51 -4.74 19.34 -19.88
CA ASP A 51 -3.90 19.47 -18.68
C ASP A 51 -4.46 20.39 -17.57
N ARG A 52 -5.79 20.52 -17.50
CA ARG A 52 -6.46 21.36 -16.49
C ARG A 52 -7.67 20.65 -15.92
N VAL A 53 -7.66 20.46 -14.60
CA VAL A 53 -8.78 19.87 -13.86
C VAL A 53 -9.27 20.86 -12.83
N ARG A 54 -10.54 21.22 -12.93
CA ARG A 54 -11.21 22.04 -11.91
C ARG A 54 -11.62 21.14 -10.75
N ILE A 55 -11.26 21.58 -9.55
CA ILE A 55 -11.71 21.01 -8.28
C ILE A 55 -12.62 22.04 -7.61
N ASP A 56 -13.85 21.64 -7.30
CA ASP A 56 -14.86 22.49 -6.66
C ASP A 56 -15.73 21.72 -5.68
N SER A 57 -16.69 22.41 -5.05
CA SER A 57 -17.65 21.87 -4.09
C SER A 57 -17.05 21.24 -2.82
N VAL A 58 -15.74 21.37 -2.62
CA VAL A 58 -15.02 20.89 -1.44
C VAL A 58 -15.52 21.62 -0.20
N ARG A 59 -16.00 20.86 0.79
CA ARG A 59 -16.42 21.36 2.10
C ARG A 59 -15.43 20.96 3.18
N GLY A 60 -15.38 21.75 4.23
CA GLY A 60 -14.63 21.46 5.44
C GLY A 60 -15.55 21.41 6.66
N GLU A 61 -15.09 20.72 7.68
CA GLU A 61 -15.61 20.72 9.04
C GLU A 61 -14.56 21.33 9.98
N PRO A 62 -14.96 21.76 11.19
CA PRO A 62 -14.01 22.15 12.22
C PRO A 62 -12.87 21.11 12.39
N PRO A 63 -11.67 21.56 12.77
CA PRO A 63 -10.55 20.66 13.01
C PRO A 63 -10.88 19.65 14.12
N PRO A 64 -10.25 18.46 14.12
CA PRO A 64 -10.38 17.50 15.20
C PRO A 64 -9.78 18.07 16.51
N PRO A 65 -10.23 17.61 17.69
CA PRO A 65 -9.67 18.05 18.98
C PRO A 65 -8.23 17.55 19.21
N THR A 66 -7.72 16.70 18.33
CA THR A 66 -6.40 16.08 18.44
C THR A 66 -5.60 16.22 17.16
N LEU A 67 -4.29 16.42 17.29
CA LEU A 67 -3.34 16.39 16.19
C LEU A 67 -2.70 15.01 16.06
N LYS A 68 -2.43 14.58 14.82
CA LYS A 68 -1.65 13.37 14.56
C LYS A 68 -0.17 13.67 14.78
N VAL A 69 0.50 12.82 15.54
CA VAL A 69 1.95 12.84 15.71
C VAL A 69 2.57 11.53 15.24
N ALA A 70 3.79 11.63 14.75
CA ALA A 70 4.61 10.51 14.30
C ALA A 70 5.68 10.24 15.35
N THR A 71 5.60 9.11 16.03
CA THR A 71 6.67 8.65 16.93
C THR A 71 7.46 7.55 16.25
N ASN A 72 8.78 7.55 16.46
CA ASN A 72 9.67 6.52 15.94
C ASN A 72 10.54 6.00 17.06
N GLU A 73 10.73 4.69 17.11
CA GLU A 73 11.70 4.04 17.99
C GLU A 73 12.63 3.12 17.20
N LEU A 74 13.76 2.76 17.78
CA LEU A 74 14.66 1.77 17.22
C LEU A 74 14.05 0.37 17.44
N GLY A 75 13.78 -0.35 16.34
CA GLY A 75 13.19 -1.69 16.37
C GLY A 75 14.20 -2.83 16.56
N GLY A 76 15.50 -2.51 16.61
CA GLY A 76 16.60 -3.48 16.54
C GLY A 76 17.19 -3.53 15.14
N TYR A 77 17.62 -4.72 14.74
CA TYR A 77 18.36 -4.98 13.51
C TYR A 77 17.64 -6.03 12.67
N ARG A 78 17.90 -6.00 11.37
CA ARG A 78 17.46 -7.05 10.45
C ARG A 78 18.54 -7.40 9.43
N SER A 79 18.56 -8.65 9.01
CA SER A 79 19.36 -9.14 7.89
C SER A 79 18.48 -9.87 6.89
N GLU A 80 18.81 -9.75 5.61
CA GLU A 80 18.13 -10.43 4.51
C GLU A 80 19.10 -11.33 3.75
N ILE A 81 18.65 -12.55 3.45
CA ILE A 81 19.38 -13.57 2.71
C ILE A 81 18.51 -14.05 1.57
N ASN A 82 19.09 -14.09 0.37
CA ASN A 82 18.40 -14.53 -0.83
C ASN A 82 19.22 -15.63 -1.52
N VAL A 83 18.66 -16.84 -1.62
CA VAL A 83 19.23 -17.96 -2.37
C VAL A 83 18.47 -18.11 -3.68
N ALA A 84 19.19 -18.16 -4.81
CA ALA A 84 18.60 -18.50 -6.08
C ALA A 84 18.24 -20.00 -6.14
N LEU A 85 17.00 -20.28 -6.51
CA LEU A 85 16.46 -21.61 -6.75
C LEU A 85 16.24 -21.77 -8.26
N THR A 86 17.29 -22.19 -8.97
CA THR A 86 17.28 -22.22 -10.44
C THR A 86 16.70 -23.54 -10.97
N GLY A 87 15.79 -23.45 -11.94
CA GLY A 87 15.27 -24.59 -12.70
C GLY A 87 14.17 -25.36 -11.97
N LEU A 88 14.22 -26.69 -12.07
CA LEU A 88 13.17 -27.59 -11.57
C LEU A 88 13.17 -27.72 -10.03
N ASP A 89 12.12 -28.32 -9.49
CA ASP A 89 12.02 -28.73 -8.08
C ASP A 89 12.22 -27.60 -7.07
N VAL A 90 11.77 -26.38 -7.42
CA VAL A 90 11.92 -25.16 -6.60
C VAL A 90 11.49 -25.38 -5.16
N ASP A 91 10.34 -26.00 -4.92
CA ASP A 91 9.82 -26.18 -3.56
C ASP A 91 10.65 -27.20 -2.75
N ALA A 92 11.14 -28.26 -3.39
CA ALA A 92 12.04 -29.23 -2.74
C ALA A 92 13.42 -28.63 -2.44
N LYS A 93 13.94 -27.80 -3.36
CA LYS A 93 15.19 -27.03 -3.14
C LYS A 93 15.03 -26.05 -2.00
N ALA A 94 13.90 -25.33 -1.92
CA ALA A 94 13.60 -24.42 -0.82
C ALA A 94 13.61 -25.15 0.53
N ALA A 95 12.95 -26.31 0.62
CA ALA A 95 12.95 -27.13 1.83
C ALA A 95 14.36 -27.62 2.22
N LEU A 96 15.15 -28.08 1.24
CA LEU A 96 16.54 -28.49 1.50
C LEU A 96 17.42 -27.32 1.96
N VAL A 97 17.28 -26.15 1.34
CA VAL A 97 17.99 -24.92 1.74
C VAL A 97 17.59 -24.49 3.14
N HIS A 98 16.29 -24.46 3.46
CA HIS A 98 15.79 -24.18 4.81
C HIS A 98 16.46 -25.09 5.85
N ASP A 99 16.36 -26.40 5.66
CA ASP A 99 16.90 -27.35 6.63
C ASP A 99 18.42 -27.26 6.75
N ALA A 100 19.14 -27.11 5.63
CA ALA A 100 20.59 -27.01 5.63
C ALA A 100 21.07 -25.71 6.28
N PHE A 101 20.40 -24.59 6.01
CA PHE A 101 20.71 -23.29 6.59
C PHE A 101 20.56 -23.33 8.11
N TRP A 102 19.43 -23.81 8.61
CA TRP A 102 19.20 -23.87 10.06
C TRP A 102 20.05 -24.94 10.77
N ARG A 103 20.46 -26.01 10.07
CA ARG A 103 21.48 -26.95 10.59
C ARG A 103 22.87 -26.32 10.71
N ALA A 104 23.22 -25.40 9.81
CA ALA A 104 24.51 -24.70 9.83
C ALA A 104 24.52 -23.50 10.80
N CYS A 105 23.36 -22.89 11.04
CA CYS A 105 23.20 -21.84 12.03
C CYS A 105 23.43 -22.36 13.46
N PRO A 106 24.14 -21.62 14.33
CA PRO A 106 24.30 -21.97 15.75
C PRO A 106 23.06 -21.69 16.60
N HIS A 107 22.02 -21.12 16.01
CA HIS A 107 20.76 -20.75 16.67
C HIS A 107 19.58 -21.26 15.83
N ASP A 108 18.52 -21.65 16.51
CA ASP A 108 17.27 -22.06 15.88
C ASP A 108 16.43 -20.82 15.49
N PRO A 109 15.47 -20.96 14.56
CA PRO A 109 14.59 -19.84 14.17
C PRO A 109 13.87 -19.18 15.36
N GLY A 110 13.55 -19.95 16.41
CA GLY A 110 12.85 -19.47 17.60
C GLY A 110 13.70 -18.65 18.57
N ASP A 111 15.02 -18.65 18.41
CA ASP A 111 15.94 -17.86 19.24
C ASP A 111 16.00 -16.37 18.83
N TYR A 112 15.53 -16.06 17.62
CA TYR A 112 15.49 -14.71 17.06
C TYR A 112 14.16 -14.03 17.36
N ALA A 113 14.16 -12.69 17.42
CA ALA A 113 12.94 -11.92 17.70
C ALA A 113 11.84 -12.15 16.64
N LYS A 114 12.22 -12.29 15.36
CA LYS A 114 11.32 -12.67 14.28
C LYS A 114 12.10 -13.25 13.10
N VAL A 115 11.57 -14.33 12.53
CA VAL A 115 12.06 -14.92 11.28
C VAL A 115 10.92 -14.91 10.26
N THR A 116 11.23 -14.55 9.02
CA THR A 116 10.27 -14.59 7.92
C THR A 116 10.90 -15.18 6.69
N GLU A 117 10.27 -16.21 6.16
CA GLU A 117 10.77 -16.99 5.04
C GLU A 117 9.72 -17.09 3.94
N ARG A 118 10.14 -16.89 2.68
CA ARG A 118 9.25 -16.94 1.52
C ARG A 118 9.99 -17.48 0.31
N VAL A 119 9.26 -18.22 -0.54
CA VAL A 119 9.71 -18.53 -1.91
C VAL A 119 9.04 -17.56 -2.86
N VAL A 120 9.84 -16.74 -3.53
CA VAL A 120 9.39 -15.79 -4.55
C VAL A 120 9.49 -16.47 -5.91
N ARG A 121 8.35 -16.84 -6.49
CA ARG A 121 8.22 -17.53 -7.78
C ARG A 121 8.27 -16.56 -8.95
N THR A 122 9.48 -16.16 -9.33
CA THR A 122 9.76 -15.37 -10.54
C THR A 122 10.05 -16.23 -11.76
N ASP A 123 10.26 -17.53 -11.55
CA ASP A 123 10.55 -18.54 -12.56
C ASP A 123 9.42 -18.69 -13.58
N LYS A 124 9.78 -18.99 -14.82
CA LYS A 124 8.87 -19.30 -15.92
C LYS A 124 8.85 -20.81 -16.18
N THR A 125 7.72 -21.30 -16.67
CA THR A 125 7.54 -22.73 -17.01
C THR A 125 8.56 -23.22 -18.05
N ASP A 126 8.87 -22.39 -19.05
CA ASP A 126 9.85 -22.67 -20.11
C ASP A 126 10.74 -21.44 -20.32
N PRO A 127 11.82 -21.29 -19.52
CA PRO A 127 12.62 -20.08 -19.48
C PRO A 127 13.58 -20.00 -20.68
N ARG A 128 13.67 -18.83 -21.32
CA ARG A 128 14.55 -18.58 -22.46
C ARG A 128 15.91 -18.00 -22.06
N THR A 129 16.01 -17.54 -20.83
CA THR A 129 17.23 -17.00 -20.21
C THR A 129 17.46 -17.67 -18.86
N ASN A 130 18.67 -17.56 -18.32
CA ASN A 130 18.95 -18.11 -17.00
C ASN A 130 18.13 -17.38 -15.92
N GLU A 131 17.99 -16.06 -16.04
CA GLU A 131 17.23 -15.21 -15.13
C GLU A 131 15.74 -15.59 -15.08
N GLU A 132 15.14 -15.99 -16.22
CA GLU A 132 13.77 -16.50 -16.27
C GLU A 132 13.61 -17.87 -15.57
N ALA A 133 14.70 -18.60 -15.34
CA ALA A 133 14.68 -19.90 -14.66
C ALA A 133 14.83 -19.79 -13.14
N VAL A 134 14.96 -18.58 -12.59
CA VAL A 134 15.28 -18.36 -11.16
C VAL A 134 14.03 -18.00 -10.37
N ALA A 135 13.72 -18.84 -9.38
CA ALA A 135 12.95 -18.45 -8.20
C ALA A 135 13.92 -18.03 -7.07
N VAL A 136 13.42 -17.36 -6.03
CA VAL A 136 14.26 -16.92 -4.90
C VAL A 136 13.69 -17.43 -3.59
N TRP A 137 14.51 -18.13 -2.81
CA TRP A 137 14.27 -18.32 -1.39
C TRP A 137 14.76 -17.09 -0.64
N ARG A 138 13.86 -16.42 0.07
CA ARG A 138 14.12 -15.17 0.78
C ARG A 138 13.88 -15.37 2.27
N LEU A 139 14.92 -15.15 3.05
CA LEU A 139 14.90 -15.18 4.51
C LEU A 139 15.20 -13.79 5.06
N ILE A 140 14.37 -13.33 5.98
CA ILE A 140 14.60 -12.11 6.75
C ILE A 140 14.58 -12.49 8.23
N VAL A 141 15.63 -12.09 8.94
CA VAL A 141 15.80 -12.33 10.36
C VAL A 141 15.88 -11.00 11.08
N PHE A 142 15.13 -10.84 12.15
CA PHE A 142 15.11 -9.67 13.03
C PHE A 142 15.59 -10.08 14.42
N ASP A 143 16.41 -9.24 15.04
CA ASP A 143 16.91 -9.42 16.40
C ASP A 143 17.30 -8.06 17.00
N HIS A 144 17.42 -8.01 18.33
CA HIS A 144 17.98 -6.85 19.03
C HIS A 144 19.51 -6.88 19.07
N ASP A 145 20.11 -8.06 18.91
CA ASP A 145 21.56 -8.26 18.84
C ASP A 145 22.06 -8.22 17.38
N GLU A 146 22.81 -7.18 17.02
CA GLU A 146 23.37 -6.99 15.69
C GLU A 146 24.34 -8.12 15.30
N GLU A 147 25.10 -8.66 16.27
CA GLU A 147 26.14 -9.65 16.01
C GLU A 147 25.53 -10.97 15.53
N ARG A 148 24.38 -11.36 16.10
CA ARG A 148 23.61 -12.54 15.70
C ARG A 148 23.12 -12.50 14.26
N LEU A 149 22.96 -11.31 13.69
CA LEU A 149 22.44 -11.13 12.33
C LEU A 149 23.54 -10.97 11.27
N GLY A 150 24.79 -10.83 11.70
CA GLY A 150 25.91 -10.55 10.82
C GLY A 150 26.62 -11.82 10.39
N ARG A 151 27.83 -12.02 10.92
CA ARG A 151 28.72 -13.12 10.55
C ARG A 151 28.05 -14.48 10.75
N THR A 152 27.30 -14.65 11.84
CA THR A 152 26.58 -15.89 12.15
C THR A 152 25.71 -16.39 10.99
N LEU A 153 24.84 -15.53 10.45
CA LEU A 153 23.97 -15.91 9.34
C LEU A 153 24.73 -15.98 8.00
N SER A 154 25.75 -15.14 7.82
CA SER A 154 26.58 -15.16 6.62
C SER A 154 27.39 -16.46 6.50
N ASP A 155 27.95 -16.94 7.60
CA ASP A 155 28.75 -18.16 7.63
C ASP A 155 27.86 -19.38 7.37
N ALA A 156 26.69 -19.46 8.03
CA ALA A 156 25.70 -20.48 7.75
C ALA A 156 25.36 -20.55 6.25
N MET A 157 25.06 -19.42 5.62
CA MET A 157 24.80 -19.34 4.18
C MET A 157 26.00 -19.78 3.31
N ASN A 158 27.23 -19.44 3.70
CA ASN A 158 28.42 -19.78 2.94
C ASN A 158 28.67 -21.30 2.92
N GLU A 159 28.40 -22.00 4.03
CA GLU A 159 28.54 -23.47 4.12
C GLU A 159 27.62 -24.21 3.13
N LEU A 160 26.52 -23.58 2.70
CA LEU A 160 25.58 -24.20 1.76
C LEU A 160 26.09 -24.21 0.31
N ALA A 161 26.98 -23.30 -0.07
CA ALA A 161 27.28 -22.95 -1.46
C ALA A 161 27.69 -24.14 -2.36
N LEU A 162 28.44 -25.10 -1.81
CA LEU A 162 28.92 -26.29 -2.54
C LEU A 162 28.40 -27.61 -1.96
N ALA A 163 27.45 -27.56 -1.03
CA ALA A 163 26.99 -28.72 -0.26
C ALA A 163 25.47 -28.91 -0.21
N THR A 164 24.70 -28.12 -0.98
CA THR A 164 23.23 -28.17 -0.97
C THR A 164 22.60 -28.46 -2.33
N ILE A 165 22.09 -27.43 -3.01
CA ILE A 165 21.30 -27.55 -4.23
C ILE A 165 22.17 -27.30 -5.46
N PRO A 166 21.86 -27.94 -6.61
CA PRO A 166 22.56 -27.65 -7.86
C PRO A 166 22.25 -26.22 -8.33
N GLY A 167 23.29 -25.52 -8.79
CA GLY A 167 23.16 -24.16 -9.35
C GLY A 167 22.84 -23.08 -8.32
N MET A 168 23.16 -23.31 -7.04
CA MET A 168 23.03 -22.31 -5.97
C MET A 168 23.91 -21.09 -6.23
N PHE A 169 23.35 -19.90 -6.07
CA PHE A 169 24.09 -18.64 -5.93
C PHE A 169 23.30 -17.64 -5.09
N SER A 170 23.97 -16.58 -4.61
CA SER A 170 23.30 -15.50 -3.87
C SER A 170 22.56 -14.55 -4.81
N ALA A 171 21.25 -14.37 -4.57
CA ALA A 171 20.39 -13.48 -5.36
C ALA A 171 20.32 -12.08 -4.73
N GLY A 172 21.41 -11.32 -4.83
CA GLY A 172 21.41 -9.87 -4.57
C GLY A 172 21.42 -9.43 -3.09
N SER A 173 21.44 -10.34 -2.12
CA SER A 173 21.61 -9.99 -0.70
C SER A 173 22.60 -10.91 0.00
N ALA A 174 23.55 -10.30 0.72
CA ALA A 174 24.36 -10.95 1.73
C ALA A 174 23.84 -10.52 3.11
N ALA A 175 23.92 -11.40 4.11
CA ALA A 175 23.49 -11.13 5.48
C ALA A 175 24.26 -9.94 6.09
N ARG A 176 23.75 -8.72 5.88
CA ARG A 176 24.30 -7.48 6.41
C ARG A 176 23.26 -6.87 7.35
N PRO A 177 23.54 -6.82 8.66
CA PRO A 177 22.64 -6.22 9.63
C PRO A 177 22.37 -4.77 9.29
N ARG A 178 21.12 -4.36 9.44
CA ARG A 178 20.69 -2.97 9.33
C ARG A 178 19.72 -2.66 10.45
N ALA A 179 20.00 -1.58 11.17
CA ALA A 179 19.03 -1.00 12.10
C ALA A 179 17.76 -0.59 11.34
N PHE A 180 16.60 -0.75 11.97
CA PHE A 180 15.33 -0.28 11.42
C PHE A 180 14.51 0.46 12.48
N GLY A 181 13.68 1.40 12.02
CA GLY A 181 12.75 2.13 12.88
C GLY A 181 11.38 1.49 12.91
N VAL A 182 10.69 1.61 14.05
CA VAL A 182 9.27 1.30 14.18
C VAL A 182 8.50 2.61 14.26
N TYR A 183 7.60 2.83 13.29
CA TYR A 183 6.73 3.99 13.26
C TYR A 183 5.45 3.70 14.04
N ARG A 184 5.13 4.55 15.03
CA ARG A 184 3.84 4.49 15.72
C ARG A 184 3.07 5.80 15.55
N PRO A 185 1.91 5.76 14.86
CA PRO A 185 1.01 6.90 14.83
C PRO A 185 0.36 7.07 16.20
N ALA A 186 0.34 8.29 16.71
CA ALA A 186 -0.38 8.64 17.93
C ALA A 186 -1.12 9.97 17.73
N THR A 187 -1.92 10.33 18.73
CA THR A 187 -2.60 11.61 18.77
C THR A 187 -2.25 12.36 20.05
N VAL A 188 -2.21 13.69 19.97
CA VAL A 188 -2.06 14.59 21.12
C VAL A 188 -3.17 15.64 21.10
N PRO A 189 -3.59 16.19 22.25
CA PRO A 189 -4.52 17.31 22.29
C PRO A 189 -4.00 18.47 21.43
N ALA A 190 -4.86 19.06 20.59
CA ALA A 190 -4.44 20.14 19.69
C ALA A 190 -3.93 21.37 20.47
N GLU A 191 -4.54 21.67 21.61
CA GLU A 191 -4.14 22.76 22.52
C GLU A 191 -2.73 22.59 23.12
N ALA A 192 -2.17 21.38 23.14
CA ALA A 192 -0.84 21.12 23.65
C ALA A 192 0.27 21.52 22.66
N VAL A 193 -0.08 21.85 21.41
CA VAL A 193 0.87 22.15 20.32
C VAL A 193 0.62 23.57 19.81
N PRO A 194 1.36 24.58 20.31
CA PRO A 194 1.26 25.93 19.76
C PRO A 194 1.75 25.96 18.31
N GLN A 195 0.94 26.54 17.42
CA GLN A 195 1.29 26.74 16.03
C GLN A 195 1.97 28.10 15.85
N TYR A 196 3.11 28.12 15.14
CA TYR A 196 3.86 29.36 14.92
C TYR A 196 4.02 29.62 13.43
N VAL A 197 3.77 30.86 13.03
CA VAL A 197 4.04 31.36 11.68
C VAL A 197 5.20 32.34 11.76
N THR A 198 6.27 32.05 11.02
CA THR A 198 7.44 32.93 10.90
C THR A 198 7.46 33.52 9.50
N PHE A 199 7.46 34.84 9.42
CA PHE A 199 7.58 35.60 8.18
C PHE A 199 9.06 35.76 7.79
N LEU A 200 9.31 36.04 6.50
CA LEU A 200 10.67 36.11 5.95
C LEU A 200 11.50 37.27 6.52
N ASP A 201 10.85 38.28 7.09
CA ASP A 201 11.48 39.40 7.80
C ASP A 201 11.84 39.10 9.27
N GLY A 202 11.50 37.89 9.74
CA GLY A 202 11.76 37.43 11.10
C GLY A 202 10.63 37.69 12.09
N GLU A 203 9.52 38.33 11.67
CA GLU A 203 8.33 38.44 12.51
C GLU A 203 7.75 37.04 12.78
N ARG A 204 7.35 36.79 14.03
CA ARG A 204 6.70 35.53 14.42
C ARG A 204 5.36 35.82 15.09
N THR A 205 4.33 35.12 14.63
CA THR A 205 3.01 35.13 15.27
C THR A 205 2.61 33.71 15.70
N VAL A 206 1.71 33.63 16.68
CA VAL A 206 1.12 32.37 17.17
C VAL A 206 -0.28 32.26 16.58
N VAL A 207 -0.61 31.09 16.04
CA VAL A 207 -1.99 30.78 15.64
C VAL A 207 -2.64 30.08 16.83
N ASP A 208 -3.57 30.77 17.48
CA ASP A 208 -4.35 30.18 18.56
C ASP A 208 -5.18 29.01 18.03
N PRO A 209 -5.29 27.89 18.78
CA PRO A 209 -6.17 26.80 18.41
C PRO A 209 -7.59 27.33 18.20
N VAL A 210 -8.19 27.04 17.04
CA VAL A 210 -9.58 27.43 16.77
C VAL A 210 -10.47 26.67 17.77
N PRO A 211 -11.25 27.37 18.62
CA PRO A 211 -12.15 26.69 19.54
C PRO A 211 -13.11 25.79 18.75
N VAL A 212 -13.37 24.58 19.26
CA VAL A 212 -14.28 23.62 18.65
C VAL A 212 -15.72 24.17 18.75
N VAL A 213 -16.11 25.02 17.81
CA VAL A 213 -17.48 25.53 17.70
C VAL A 213 -18.23 24.63 16.71
N ALA A 214 -18.82 23.56 17.22
CA ALA A 214 -19.51 22.60 16.36
C ALA A 214 -20.95 23.05 16.07
N ALA A 215 -21.24 23.38 14.81
CA ALA A 215 -22.41 22.82 14.17
C ALA A 215 -21.91 21.71 13.23
N PRO A 216 -22.35 20.45 13.37
CA PRO A 216 -21.93 19.39 12.46
C PRO A 216 -22.38 19.73 11.04
N VAL A 217 -21.45 19.78 10.09
CA VAL A 217 -21.82 19.79 8.67
C VAL A 217 -22.34 18.40 8.38
N SER A 218 -23.66 18.25 8.30
CA SER A 218 -24.24 16.96 7.92
C SER A 218 -23.86 16.69 6.47
N PRO A 219 -23.10 15.63 6.18
CA PRO A 219 -22.86 15.27 4.80
C PRO A 219 -24.20 14.90 4.17
N VAL A 220 -24.43 15.42 2.98
CA VAL A 220 -25.43 14.80 2.11
C VAL A 220 -24.83 13.43 1.75
N PRO A 221 -25.41 12.31 2.21
CA PRO A 221 -24.89 11.00 1.84
C PRO A 221 -24.87 10.92 0.32
N SER A 222 -23.80 10.38 -0.25
CA SER A 222 -23.88 9.96 -1.65
C SER A 222 -25.08 9.01 -1.76
N PRO A 223 -26.02 9.24 -2.70
CA PRO A 223 -27.16 8.37 -2.86
C PRO A 223 -26.67 6.93 -2.95
N ALA A 224 -27.27 6.03 -2.17
CA ALA A 224 -27.01 4.61 -2.35
C ALA A 224 -27.31 4.27 -3.82
N PRO A 225 -26.52 3.38 -4.45
CA PRO A 225 -26.92 2.83 -5.74
C PRO A 225 -28.36 2.33 -5.64
N ALA A 226 -29.15 2.54 -6.69
CA ALA A 226 -30.48 1.93 -6.76
C ALA A 226 -30.33 0.42 -6.48
N ALA A 227 -31.05 -0.07 -5.47
CA ALA A 227 -31.03 -1.47 -5.09
C ALA A 227 -31.61 -2.30 -6.25
N GLY A 228 -30.77 -3.15 -6.85
CA GLY A 228 -31.13 -3.99 -7.99
C GLY A 228 -29.96 -4.08 -8.96
N GLY A 229 -29.41 -5.28 -9.13
CA GLY A 229 -28.31 -5.52 -10.07
C GLY A 229 -28.78 -5.21 -11.49
N ARG A 230 -28.40 -4.04 -12.00
CA ARG A 230 -28.52 -3.74 -13.42
C ARG A 230 -27.79 -4.85 -14.16
N ASP A 231 -28.47 -5.49 -15.11
CA ASP A 231 -27.82 -6.42 -16.01
C ASP A 231 -26.88 -5.61 -16.91
N TRP A 232 -25.58 -5.84 -16.76
CA TRP A 232 -24.53 -5.19 -17.56
C TRP A 232 -24.22 -5.98 -18.83
N GLY A 233 -24.98 -7.03 -19.11
CA GLY A 233 -24.81 -7.90 -20.26
C GLY A 233 -23.73 -8.97 -20.04
N PRO A 234 -23.22 -9.57 -21.13
CA PRO A 234 -22.21 -10.63 -21.06
C PRO A 234 -20.91 -10.14 -20.42
N THR A 235 -20.24 -11.06 -19.73
CA THR A 235 -18.95 -10.82 -19.09
C THR A 235 -17.86 -11.69 -19.71
N VAL A 236 -16.64 -11.16 -19.77
CA VAL A 236 -15.45 -11.91 -20.20
C VAL A 236 -14.38 -11.91 -19.11
N PRO A 237 -13.57 -12.98 -18.99
CA PRO A 237 -12.39 -12.98 -18.13
C PRO A 237 -11.42 -11.88 -18.57
N SER A 238 -11.16 -10.91 -17.71
CA SER A 238 -10.23 -9.81 -18.00
C SER A 238 -9.58 -9.27 -16.73
N PRO A 239 -8.34 -8.73 -16.81
CA PRO A 239 -7.75 -8.00 -15.70
C PRO A 239 -8.63 -6.82 -15.29
N LEU A 240 -8.96 -6.72 -14.01
CA LEU A 240 -9.81 -5.64 -13.47
C LEU A 240 -9.28 -4.24 -13.85
N GLY A 241 -7.95 -4.10 -13.96
CA GLY A 241 -7.27 -2.86 -14.34
C GLY A 241 -7.52 -2.37 -15.77
N ARG A 242 -8.22 -3.14 -16.61
CA ARG A 242 -8.73 -2.68 -17.91
C ARG A 242 -9.82 -1.61 -17.71
N VAL A 243 -10.64 -1.75 -16.67
CA VAL A 243 -11.83 -0.92 -16.42
C VAL A 243 -11.66 0.07 -15.26
N VAL A 244 -10.73 -0.18 -14.34
CA VAL A 244 -10.46 0.72 -13.20
C VAL A 244 -9.02 1.23 -13.15
N GLY A 245 -8.85 2.44 -12.65
CA GLY A 245 -7.59 2.93 -12.09
C GLY A 245 -7.49 2.61 -10.61
N ALA A 246 -6.26 2.62 -10.07
CA ALA A 246 -6.03 2.44 -8.65
C ALA A 246 -4.84 3.28 -8.17
N ARG A 247 -4.84 3.57 -6.87
CA ARG A 247 -3.71 4.14 -6.15
C ARG A 247 -3.65 3.50 -4.78
N SER A 248 -2.46 3.22 -4.27
CA SER A 248 -2.29 2.66 -2.94
C SER A 248 -1.01 3.17 -2.30
N GLY A 249 -0.96 3.11 -0.98
CA GLY A 249 0.16 3.57 -0.17
C GLY A 249 0.03 3.10 1.27
N ASP A 250 1.09 3.28 2.04
CA ASP A 250 1.10 2.90 3.44
C ASP A 250 0.33 3.91 4.29
N LYS A 251 -0.08 3.44 5.47
CA LYS A 251 -0.57 4.29 6.53
C LYS A 251 -0.06 3.78 7.88
N GLY A 252 1.24 3.92 8.07
CA GLY A 252 1.94 3.20 9.13
C GLY A 252 1.89 1.71 8.84
N GLY A 253 1.35 0.92 9.79
CA GLY A 253 1.16 -0.53 9.62
C GLY A 253 0.01 -0.94 8.69
N ASN A 254 -0.85 -0.01 8.32
CA ASN A 254 -2.01 -0.26 7.45
C ASN A 254 -1.69 0.06 5.99
N ALA A 255 -2.56 -0.37 5.08
CA ALA A 255 -2.50 0.00 3.67
C ALA A 255 -3.78 0.69 3.20
N ASN A 256 -3.63 1.81 2.53
CA ASN A 256 -4.67 2.50 1.78
C ASN A 256 -4.74 1.92 0.35
N LEU A 257 -5.96 1.69 -0.15
CA LEU A 257 -6.22 1.24 -1.52
C LEU A 257 -7.43 1.97 -2.09
N GLY A 258 -7.16 2.97 -2.92
CA GLY A 258 -8.15 3.65 -3.75
C GLY A 258 -8.34 2.97 -5.10
N VAL A 259 -9.59 2.81 -5.52
CA VAL A 259 -9.98 2.25 -6.82
C VAL A 259 -11.03 3.16 -7.45
N PHE A 260 -10.84 3.56 -8.71
CA PHE A 260 -11.72 4.52 -9.37
C PHE A 260 -12.11 4.10 -10.79
N ALA A 261 -13.37 4.37 -11.14
CA ALA A 261 -13.92 4.12 -12.45
C ALA A 261 -13.82 5.37 -13.35
N ARG A 262 -14.05 5.18 -14.66
CA ARG A 262 -14.01 6.26 -15.67
C ARG A 262 -15.40 6.82 -16.04
N SER A 263 -16.46 6.17 -15.57
CA SER A 263 -17.85 6.59 -15.82
C SER A 263 -18.73 6.23 -14.62
N ALA A 264 -19.90 6.87 -14.54
CA ALA A 264 -20.89 6.58 -13.51
C ALA A 264 -21.41 5.14 -13.58
N ASP A 265 -21.65 4.61 -14.78
CA ASP A 265 -22.10 3.22 -14.98
C ASP A 265 -21.03 2.22 -14.53
N ALA A 266 -19.75 2.44 -14.89
CA ALA A 266 -18.65 1.59 -14.45
C ALA A 266 -18.45 1.66 -12.93
N PHE A 267 -18.67 2.82 -12.31
CA PHE A 267 -18.67 2.95 -10.86
C PHE A 267 -19.82 2.19 -10.21
N GLN A 268 -21.03 2.25 -10.75
CA GLN A 268 -22.18 1.52 -10.21
C GLN A 268 -21.91 0.00 -10.22
N TRP A 269 -21.35 -0.53 -11.31
CA TRP A 269 -20.90 -1.92 -11.36
C TRP A 269 -19.80 -2.20 -10.32
N LEU A 270 -18.77 -1.36 -10.27
CA LEU A 270 -17.64 -1.53 -9.34
C LEU A 270 -18.08 -1.51 -7.87
N ASP A 271 -19.00 -0.63 -7.48
CA ASP A 271 -19.52 -0.53 -6.12
C ASP A 271 -20.35 -1.76 -5.73
N GLY A 272 -21.05 -2.37 -6.67
CA GLY A 272 -21.74 -3.65 -6.44
C GLY A 272 -20.79 -4.85 -6.41
N PHE A 273 -19.78 -4.86 -7.28
CA PHE A 273 -18.86 -5.97 -7.46
C PHE A 273 -17.77 -6.04 -6.38
N LEU A 274 -17.08 -4.93 -6.11
CA LEU A 274 -15.91 -4.89 -5.24
C LEU A 274 -16.32 -4.59 -3.80
N THR A 275 -16.91 -5.58 -3.14
CA THR A 275 -17.18 -5.58 -1.70
C THR A 275 -15.92 -5.88 -0.90
N THR A 276 -15.99 -5.78 0.43
CA THR A 276 -14.89 -6.17 1.31
C THR A 276 -14.57 -7.67 1.19
N GLU A 277 -15.61 -8.50 1.09
CA GLU A 277 -15.50 -9.96 0.91
C GLU A 277 -14.83 -10.27 -0.43
N ARG A 278 -15.30 -9.62 -1.51
CA ARG A 278 -14.70 -9.78 -2.83
C ARG A 278 -13.25 -9.30 -2.86
N LEU A 279 -12.92 -8.22 -2.17
CA LEU A 279 -11.54 -7.75 -2.05
C LEU A 279 -10.65 -8.81 -1.38
N ARG A 280 -11.12 -9.45 -0.31
CA ARG A 280 -10.38 -10.53 0.39
C ARG A 280 -10.15 -11.77 -0.48
N GLU A 281 -11.11 -12.12 -1.34
CA GLU A 281 -10.92 -13.19 -2.34
C GLU A 281 -9.87 -12.81 -3.41
N LEU A 282 -9.91 -11.55 -3.84
CA LEU A 282 -9.00 -11.01 -4.86
C LEU A 282 -7.61 -10.67 -4.31
N LEU A 283 -7.46 -10.49 -3.01
CA LEU A 283 -6.20 -10.22 -2.32
C LEU A 283 -6.12 -11.13 -1.09
N PRO A 284 -5.73 -12.41 -1.26
CA PRO A 284 -5.78 -13.41 -0.19
C PRO A 284 -5.01 -13.01 1.07
N GLU A 285 -3.96 -12.20 0.96
CA GLU A 285 -3.21 -11.67 2.10
C GLU A 285 -4.04 -10.72 2.99
N ALA A 286 -5.11 -10.14 2.46
CA ALA A 286 -6.06 -9.33 3.22
C ALA A 286 -7.19 -10.16 3.85
N ALA A 287 -7.32 -11.46 3.51
CA ALA A 287 -8.39 -12.32 4.01
C ALA A 287 -8.50 -12.39 5.54
N PRO A 288 -7.41 -12.57 6.32
CA PRO A 288 -7.49 -12.59 7.78
C PRO A 288 -7.58 -11.20 8.40
N LEU A 289 -7.46 -10.13 7.60
CA LEU A 289 -7.32 -8.77 8.09
C LEU A 289 -8.67 -8.05 8.14
N ARG A 290 -8.79 -7.10 9.06
CA ARG A 290 -9.88 -6.12 9.04
C ARG A 290 -9.70 -5.22 7.82
N VAL A 291 -10.79 -4.99 7.09
CA VAL A 291 -10.82 -4.10 5.93
C VAL A 291 -12.01 -3.16 6.08
N ASP A 292 -11.72 -1.87 6.12
CA ASP A 292 -12.76 -0.84 6.03
C ASP A 292 -12.97 -0.45 4.56
N ARG A 293 -14.22 -0.15 4.19
CA ARG A 293 -14.62 0.26 2.85
C ARG A 293 -15.38 1.57 2.90
N HIS A 294 -14.91 2.56 2.18
CA HIS A 294 -15.49 3.89 2.09
C HIS A 294 -15.86 4.21 0.64
N ARG A 295 -17.09 4.67 0.43
CA ARG A 295 -17.58 5.10 -0.89
C ARG A 295 -17.30 6.58 -1.11
N LEU A 296 -16.78 6.91 -2.28
CA LEU A 296 -16.56 8.28 -2.77
C LEU A 296 -17.23 8.42 -4.15
N ALA A 297 -18.56 8.27 -4.17
CA ALA A 297 -19.34 8.22 -5.41
C ALA A 297 -19.29 9.53 -6.20
N ASN A 298 -19.10 10.66 -5.52
CA ASN A 298 -18.89 11.99 -6.08
C ASN A 298 -17.70 12.06 -7.07
N ILE A 299 -16.71 11.19 -6.89
CA ILE A 299 -15.55 11.03 -7.78
C ILE A 299 -15.39 9.58 -8.28
N TRP A 300 -16.50 8.83 -8.32
CA TRP A 300 -16.56 7.46 -8.88
C TRP A 300 -15.52 6.50 -8.31
N SER A 301 -15.32 6.56 -6.99
CA SER A 301 -14.22 5.86 -6.32
C SER A 301 -14.66 5.06 -5.09
N LEU A 302 -13.91 4.00 -4.81
CA LEU A 302 -13.94 3.24 -3.57
C LEU A 302 -12.59 3.39 -2.89
N ASN A 303 -12.58 3.58 -1.57
CA ASN A 303 -11.38 3.58 -0.76
C ASN A 303 -11.44 2.43 0.24
N PHE A 304 -10.36 1.66 0.35
CA PHE A 304 -10.21 0.59 1.31
C PHE A 304 -9.04 0.88 2.25
N VAL A 305 -9.22 0.55 3.53
CA VAL A 305 -8.14 0.54 4.52
C VAL A 305 -7.96 -0.89 5.01
N VAL A 306 -6.85 -1.51 4.65
CA VAL A 306 -6.48 -2.86 5.08
C VAL A 306 -5.59 -2.75 6.32
N HIS A 307 -6.12 -3.18 7.46
CA HIS A 307 -5.45 -3.00 8.75
C HIS A 307 -4.39 -4.07 8.99
N GLY A 308 -3.17 -3.65 9.32
CA GLY A 308 -2.06 -4.53 9.67
C GLY A 308 -1.35 -5.21 8.49
N LEU A 309 -1.65 -4.86 7.23
CA LEU A 309 -1.01 -5.47 6.05
C LEU A 309 0.52 -5.31 6.04
N LEU A 310 1.02 -4.24 6.66
CA LEU A 310 2.44 -3.87 6.70
C LEU A 310 3.09 -4.11 8.07
N GLY A 311 2.40 -4.76 9.02
CA GLY A 311 2.90 -4.99 10.38
C GLY A 311 3.19 -3.68 11.11
N ASP A 312 4.42 -3.52 11.59
CA ASP A 312 4.88 -2.32 12.34
C ASP A 312 5.32 -1.16 11.44
N GLY A 313 4.91 -1.18 10.17
CA GLY A 313 5.12 -0.11 9.20
C GLY A 313 6.34 -0.31 8.30
N VAL A 314 6.57 0.66 7.41
CA VAL A 314 7.47 0.55 6.26
C VAL A 314 8.88 0.04 6.62
N ALA A 315 9.51 0.64 7.62
CA ALA A 315 10.89 0.29 7.99
C ALA A 315 11.00 -1.09 8.67
N ALA A 316 9.95 -1.53 9.37
CA ALA A 316 9.87 -2.83 10.04
C ALA A 316 9.28 -3.95 9.15
N SER A 317 8.76 -3.60 7.97
CA SER A 317 8.09 -4.53 7.07
C SER A 317 9.06 -5.56 6.48
N ASP A 318 8.61 -6.80 6.40
CA ASP A 318 9.30 -7.94 5.79
C ASP A 318 8.91 -8.15 4.30
N ARG A 319 8.07 -7.27 3.75
CA ARG A 319 7.58 -7.34 2.37
C ARG A 319 8.60 -6.81 1.38
N GLN A 320 8.49 -7.23 0.11
CA GLN A 320 9.26 -6.66 -0.99
C GLN A 320 8.80 -5.23 -1.31
N ASP A 321 7.50 -4.98 -1.23
CA ASP A 321 6.89 -3.63 -1.27
C ASP A 321 6.43 -3.25 0.15
N PRO A 322 7.30 -2.59 0.94
CA PRO A 322 6.98 -2.24 2.32
C PRO A 322 6.01 -1.05 2.43
N GLN A 323 5.66 -0.40 1.31
CA GLN A 323 4.81 0.79 1.26
C GLN A 323 3.43 0.51 0.66
N ALA A 324 3.12 -0.75 0.33
CA ALA A 324 1.90 -1.13 -0.40
C ALA A 324 1.67 -0.33 -1.71
N LYS A 325 2.71 0.22 -2.34
CA LYS A 325 2.60 1.01 -3.58
C LYS A 325 2.10 0.18 -4.77
N SER A 326 2.38 -1.11 -4.77
CA SER A 326 1.98 -2.08 -5.77
C SER A 326 0.60 -2.71 -5.50
N LEU A 327 0.01 -2.50 -4.33
CA LEU A 327 -1.26 -3.13 -3.93
C LEU A 327 -2.40 -2.85 -4.92
N GLY A 328 -2.51 -1.62 -5.40
CA GLY A 328 -3.47 -1.24 -6.44
C GLY A 328 -3.22 -1.95 -7.77
N GLU A 329 -1.96 -2.08 -8.17
CA GLU A 329 -1.59 -2.80 -9.40
C GLU A 329 -1.82 -4.32 -9.27
N TRP A 330 -1.57 -4.89 -8.08
CA TRP A 330 -1.89 -6.28 -7.80
C TRP A 330 -3.39 -6.55 -7.93
N LEU A 331 -4.25 -5.71 -7.33
CA LEU A 331 -5.70 -5.80 -7.53
C LEU A 331 -6.07 -5.67 -9.01
N ARG A 332 -5.50 -4.68 -9.72
CA ARG A 332 -5.76 -4.44 -11.15
C ARG A 332 -5.34 -5.62 -12.04
N ALA A 333 -4.32 -6.39 -11.64
CA ALA A 333 -3.87 -7.57 -12.36
C ALA A 333 -4.79 -8.79 -12.18
N ARG A 334 -5.66 -8.80 -11.16
CA ARG A 334 -6.60 -9.91 -10.93
C ARG A 334 -7.56 -10.06 -12.09
N VAL A 335 -7.65 -11.26 -12.64
CA VAL A 335 -8.61 -11.62 -13.70
C VAL A 335 -9.97 -11.91 -13.07
N VAL A 336 -11.00 -11.21 -13.54
CA VAL A 336 -12.38 -11.34 -13.07
C VAL A 336 -13.34 -11.35 -14.27
N ALA A 337 -14.59 -11.72 -14.04
CA ALA A 337 -15.65 -11.56 -15.03
C ALA A 337 -16.01 -10.07 -15.16
N VAL A 338 -15.52 -9.42 -16.21
CA VAL A 338 -15.75 -7.99 -16.49
C VAL A 338 -16.85 -7.87 -17.55
N PRO A 339 -17.89 -7.04 -17.35
CA PRO A 339 -18.88 -6.76 -18.39
C PRO A 339 -18.24 -6.19 -19.64
N GLU A 340 -18.56 -6.76 -20.81
CA GLU A 340 -17.97 -6.37 -22.09
C GLU A 340 -18.19 -4.89 -22.41
N ILE A 341 -19.32 -4.33 -21.98
CA ILE A 341 -19.68 -2.92 -22.19
C ILE A 341 -18.66 -1.93 -21.60
N PHE A 342 -17.85 -2.34 -20.62
CA PHE A 342 -16.81 -1.50 -20.03
C PHE A 342 -15.43 -1.67 -20.69
N LEU A 343 -15.24 -2.70 -21.51
CA LEU A 343 -13.98 -2.96 -22.21
C LEU A 343 -13.92 -2.14 -23.50
N GLY A 344 -12.88 -1.30 -23.64
CA GLY A 344 -12.70 -0.40 -24.79
C GLY A 344 -13.17 1.04 -24.59
N SER A 345 -13.55 1.39 -23.35
CA SER A 345 -13.91 2.77 -22.93
C SER A 345 -12.75 3.57 -22.32
#